data_AF-A0A6A0AEI9-F1
#
_entry.id   AF-A0A6A0AEI9-F1
#
_cell.length_a   1.000
_cell.length_b   1.000
_cell.length_c   1.000
_cell.angle_alpha   90.00
_cell.angle_beta   90.00
_cell.angle_gamma   90.00
#
_symmetry.space_group_name_H-M   'P 1'
#
loop_
_entity.id
_entity.type
_entity.pdbx_description
1 polymer ?
#
loop_
_entity_poly.entity_id
_entity_poly.type
_entity_poly.pdbx_seq_one_letter_code
_entity_poly.pdbx_strand_id
1 'polypeptide(L)'
;MDLEKEKDLMWIAREGLKAPLPEQWKPCKTPAGDIYYFNFSSGDSIWDHPCDEHYRKLYQDEKEKWQKKQASASAAIAAKPSPAPKSEFEAECAQLRAEQRQRLSELRAELEREERAAQHKLTLASKQAMEEFKRHMESKAEREREEVVAVQRKQLDEVEAAHKARLDALRAQQQE
;
A
#
# COMPACT_ATOMS: atom_id res chain seq x y z
N MET A 1 -7.32 8.56 13.44
CA MET A 1 -7.26 9.93 13.96
C MET A 1 -6.35 10.70 13.03
N ASP A 2 -6.80 11.87 12.56
CA ASP A 2 -6.01 12.76 11.71
C ASP A 2 -5.30 13.78 12.62
N LEU A 3 -3.99 13.60 12.80
CA LEU A 3 -3.18 14.34 13.79
C LEU A 3 -3.17 15.85 13.55
N GLU A 4 -3.37 16.30 12.32
CA GLU A 4 -3.35 17.72 11.99
C GLU A 4 -4.70 18.40 12.14
N LYS A 5 -5.79 17.66 11.86
CA LYS A 5 -7.15 18.19 11.89
C LYS A 5 -7.81 18.07 13.26
N GLU A 6 -7.43 17.08 14.05
CA GLU A 6 -8.07 16.75 15.33
C GLU A 6 -7.24 17.21 16.54
N LYS A 7 -6.36 18.23 16.36
CA LYS A 7 -5.51 18.80 17.44
C LYS A 7 -6.31 19.23 18.66
N ASP A 8 -7.48 19.81 18.44
CA ASP A 8 -8.38 20.26 19.52
C ASP A 8 -9.03 19.10 20.29
N LEU A 9 -9.00 17.87 19.78
CA LEU A 9 -9.51 16.68 20.45
C LEU A 9 -8.42 15.86 21.15
N MET A 10 -7.14 16.23 20.99
CA MET A 10 -6.00 15.52 21.59
C MET A 10 -5.99 15.55 23.12
N TRP A 11 -6.72 16.46 23.77
CA TRP A 11 -6.86 16.45 25.23
C TRP A 11 -7.54 15.17 25.72
N ILE A 12 -8.46 14.59 24.96
CA ILE A 12 -9.17 13.35 25.31
C ILE A 12 -8.18 12.17 25.35
N ALA A 13 -7.26 12.10 24.39
CA ALA A 13 -6.21 11.08 24.36
C ALA A 13 -5.20 11.25 25.50
N ARG A 14 -4.83 12.49 25.83
CA ARG A 14 -3.96 12.77 26.98
C ARG A 14 -4.59 12.39 28.31
N GLU A 15 -5.90 12.61 28.44
CA GLU A 15 -6.66 12.23 29.63
C GLU A 15 -6.81 10.71 29.73
N GLY A 16 -7.11 10.02 28.62
CA GLY A 16 -7.22 8.57 28.57
C GLY A 16 -5.93 7.83 28.93
N LEU A 17 -4.77 8.34 28.51
CA LEU A 17 -3.47 7.78 28.89
C LEU A 17 -3.10 8.01 30.35
N LYS A 18 -3.64 9.06 30.98
CA LYS A 18 -3.39 9.39 32.39
C LYS A 18 -4.46 8.81 33.32
N ALA A 19 -5.48 8.16 32.76
CA ALA A 19 -6.59 7.63 33.53
C ALA A 19 -6.07 6.58 34.52
N PRO A 20 -6.36 6.74 35.82
CA PRO A 20 -6.02 5.71 36.79
C PRO A 20 -6.84 4.45 36.52
N LEU A 21 -6.21 3.29 36.64
CA LEU A 21 -6.91 2.02 36.57
C LEU A 21 -7.92 1.92 37.73
N PRO A 22 -9.13 1.41 37.49
CA PRO A 22 -10.05 1.11 38.57
C PRO A 22 -9.46 0.06 39.51
N GLU A 23 -9.83 0.10 40.79
CA GLU A 23 -9.22 -0.70 41.87
C GLU A 23 -9.20 -2.21 41.60
N GLN A 24 -10.20 -2.71 40.87
CA GLN A 24 -10.35 -4.12 40.50
C GLN A 24 -9.50 -4.58 39.31
N TRP A 25 -8.84 -3.67 38.58
CA TRP A 25 -8.01 -3.98 37.41
C TRP A 25 -6.52 -3.77 37.70
N LYS A 26 -5.67 -4.73 37.32
CA LYS A 26 -4.21 -4.54 37.37
C LYS A 26 -3.54 -4.92 36.04
N PRO A 27 -2.44 -4.24 35.68
CA PRO A 27 -1.64 -4.61 34.53
C PRO A 27 -0.78 -5.82 34.86
N CYS A 28 -0.92 -6.88 34.07
CA CYS A 28 -0.12 -8.08 34.11
C CYS A 28 0.75 -8.16 32.85
N LYS A 29 1.90 -8.84 32.94
CA LYS A 29 2.80 -9.04 31.80
C LYS A 29 2.82 -10.51 31.40
N THR A 30 2.74 -10.77 30.11
CA THR A 30 2.97 -12.12 29.56
C THR A 30 4.47 -12.42 29.54
N PRO A 31 4.86 -13.71 29.45
CA PRO A 31 6.27 -14.09 29.24
C PRO A 31 6.88 -13.53 27.94
N ALA A 32 6.04 -13.18 26.96
CA ALA A 32 6.44 -12.54 25.71
C ALA A 32 6.74 -11.02 25.88
N GLY A 33 6.39 -10.44 27.03
CA GLY A 33 6.60 -9.02 27.33
C GLY A 33 5.39 -8.12 27.07
N ASP A 34 4.27 -8.68 26.61
CA ASP A 34 3.04 -7.92 26.35
C ASP A 34 2.28 -7.62 27.65
N ILE A 35 1.70 -6.42 27.73
CA ILE A 35 0.90 -5.98 28.87
C ILE A 35 -0.58 -6.27 28.59
N TYR A 36 -1.26 -6.92 29.53
CA TYR A 36 -2.70 -7.13 29.51
C TYR A 36 -3.31 -6.72 30.86
N TYR A 37 -4.60 -6.36 30.88
CA TYR A 37 -5.30 -5.96 32.08
C TYR A 37 -6.17 -7.09 32.60
N PHE A 38 -6.00 -7.46 33.87
CA PHE A 38 -6.75 -8.52 34.52
C PHE A 38 -7.64 -7.95 35.63
N ASN A 39 -8.92 -8.35 35.62
CA ASN A 39 -9.89 -8.01 36.64
C ASN A 39 -9.88 -9.08 37.75
N PHE A 40 -9.47 -8.69 38.96
CA PHE A 40 -9.36 -9.61 40.09
C PHE A 40 -10.71 -9.97 40.72
N SER A 41 -11.77 -9.19 40.43
CA SER A 41 -13.11 -9.43 40.98
C SER A 41 -13.93 -10.37 40.10
N SER A 42 -13.82 -10.28 38.77
CA SER A 42 -14.59 -11.12 37.84
C SER A 42 -13.78 -12.25 37.21
N GLY A 43 -12.45 -12.15 37.23
CA GLY A 43 -11.56 -13.08 36.53
C GLY A 43 -11.41 -12.80 35.04
N ASP A 44 -11.93 -11.67 34.54
CA ASP A 44 -11.84 -11.30 33.12
C ASP A 44 -10.46 -10.72 32.78
N SER A 45 -9.97 -11.04 31.57
CA SER A 45 -8.75 -10.44 31.01
C SER A 45 -9.07 -9.69 29.73
N ILE A 46 -8.60 -8.45 29.63
CA ILE A 46 -8.72 -7.63 28.41
C ILE A 46 -7.35 -7.12 27.98
N TRP A 47 -7.22 -6.88 26.68
CA TRP A 47 -6.00 -6.36 26.07
C TRP A 47 -5.98 -4.83 26.03
N ASP A 48 -7.15 -4.21 25.90
CA ASP A 48 -7.33 -2.76 25.93
C ASP A 48 -7.50 -2.25 27.37
N HIS A 49 -7.25 -0.95 27.62
CA HIS A 49 -7.43 -0.40 28.97
C HIS A 49 -8.93 -0.31 29.30
N PRO A 50 -9.39 -0.67 30.51
CA PRO A 50 -10.83 -0.74 30.85
C PRO A 50 -11.55 0.61 30.72
N CYS A 51 -10.82 1.73 30.80
CA CYS A 51 -11.37 3.07 30.58
C CYS A 51 -11.37 3.51 29.11
N ASP A 52 -10.76 2.75 28.19
CA ASP A 52 -10.65 3.14 26.77
C ASP A 52 -12.02 3.27 26.10
N GLU A 53 -12.99 2.44 26.49
CA GLU A 53 -14.35 2.53 25.94
C GLU A 53 -15.03 3.87 26.29
N HIS A 54 -14.80 4.36 27.51
CA HIS A 54 -15.33 5.65 27.97
C HIS A 54 -14.73 6.80 27.16
N TYR A 55 -13.40 6.84 27.00
CA TYR A 55 -12.74 7.89 26.23
C TYR A 55 -13.04 7.79 24.72
N ARG A 56 -13.30 6.58 24.22
CA ARG A 56 -13.76 6.36 22.83
C ARG A 56 -15.13 6.98 22.59
N LYS A 57 -16.07 6.85 23.52
CA LYS A 57 -17.40 7.50 23.44
C LYS A 57 -17.26 9.02 23.54
N LEU A 58 -16.51 9.50 24.53
CA LEU A 58 -16.25 10.94 24.70
C LEU A 58 -15.64 11.57 23.45
N TYR A 59 -14.71 10.87 22.81
CA TYR A 59 -14.13 11.28 21.54
C TYR A 59 -15.15 11.39 20.41
N GLN A 60 -16.06 10.42 20.28
CA GLN A 60 -17.09 10.45 19.24
C GLN A 60 -18.05 11.62 19.44
N ASP A 61 -18.49 11.86 20.67
CA ASP A 61 -19.40 12.96 21.01
C ASP A 61 -18.76 14.32 20.73
N GLU A 62 -17.51 14.51 21.16
CA GLU A 62 -16.80 15.78 20.95
C GLU A 62 -16.46 15.99 19.46
N LYS A 63 -16.17 14.91 18.73
CA LYS A 63 -15.98 14.95 17.29
C LYS A 63 -17.25 15.36 16.56
N GLU A 64 -18.41 14.83 16.95
CA GLU A 64 -19.69 15.22 16.36
C GLU A 64 -20.00 16.70 16.62
N LYS A 65 -19.77 17.18 17.85
CA LYS A 65 -19.92 18.61 18.19
C LYS A 65 -18.96 19.49 17.39
N TRP A 66 -17.70 19.08 17.27
CA TRP A 66 -16.69 19.80 16.50
C TRP A 66 -17.03 19.86 15.00
N GLN A 67 -17.57 18.77 14.44
CA GLN A 67 -18.07 18.75 13.06
C GLN A 67 -19.29 19.66 12.88
N LYS A 68 -20.26 19.63 13.80
CA LYS A 68 -21.43 20.54 13.78
C LYS A 68 -21.00 22.01 13.89
N LYS A 69 -20.02 22.31 14.75
CA LYS A 69 -19.46 23.66 14.91
C LYS A 69 -18.70 24.14 13.68
N GLN A 70 -17.98 23.25 13.00
CA GLN A 70 -17.37 23.58 11.72
C GLN A 70 -18.40 23.78 10.60
N ALA A 71 -19.42 22.94 10.53
CA ALA A 71 -20.49 23.10 9.55
C ALA A 71 -21.22 24.45 9.74
N SER A 72 -21.48 24.87 10.98
CA SER A 72 -22.09 26.18 11.26
C SER A 72 -21.13 27.36 11.03
N ALA A 73 -19.83 27.20 11.31
CA ALA A 73 -18.81 28.20 10.96
C ALA A 73 -18.66 28.37 9.44
N SER A 74 -18.67 27.27 8.68
CA SER A 74 -18.66 27.30 7.21
C SER A 74 -19.94 27.90 6.63
N ALA A 75 -21.10 27.65 7.24
CA ALA A 75 -22.37 28.28 6.85
C ALA A 75 -22.40 29.79 7.14
N ALA A 76 -21.84 30.24 8.28
CA ALA A 76 -21.75 31.66 8.62
C ALA A 76 -20.77 32.44 7.71
N ILE A 77 -19.72 31.78 7.20
CA ILE A 77 -18.80 32.36 6.20
C ILE A 77 -19.47 32.44 4.82
N ALA A 78 -20.32 31.46 4.46
CA ALA A 78 -21.08 31.47 3.21
C ALA A 78 -22.26 32.48 3.18
N ALA A 79 -22.74 32.93 4.36
CA ALA A 79 -23.90 33.81 4.48
C ALA A 79 -23.57 35.32 4.47
N LYS A 80 -22.31 35.73 4.30
CA LYS A 80 -21.99 37.12 3.92
C LYS A 80 -22.05 37.22 2.39
N PRO A 81 -23.11 37.80 1.78
CA PRO A 81 -23.03 38.15 0.37
C PRO A 81 -21.88 39.15 0.21
N SER A 82 -20.86 38.75 -0.54
CA SER A 82 -19.83 39.68 -1.01
C SER A 82 -20.55 40.82 -1.74
N PRO A 83 -20.39 42.09 -1.34
CA PRO A 83 -20.91 43.18 -2.16
C PRO A 83 -20.23 43.09 -3.52
N ALA A 84 -21.03 43.19 -4.59
CA ALA A 84 -20.54 43.35 -5.96
C ALA A 84 -19.49 44.47 -6.01
N PRO A 85 -18.45 44.38 -6.86
CA PRO A 85 -17.36 45.35 -6.90
C PRO A 85 -17.95 46.73 -7.17
N LYS A 86 -17.76 47.66 -6.23
CA LYS A 86 -18.33 49.01 -6.31
C LYS A 86 -17.42 49.97 -7.08
N SER A 87 -16.20 49.54 -7.44
CA SER A 87 -15.24 50.30 -8.24
C SER A 87 -14.54 49.45 -9.30
N GLU A 88 -14.14 50.08 -10.41
CA GLU A 88 -13.40 49.45 -11.52
C GLU A 88 -12.11 48.76 -11.05
N PHE A 89 -11.45 49.33 -10.03
CA PHE A 89 -10.24 48.79 -9.42
C PHE A 89 -10.47 47.45 -8.71
N GLU A 90 -11.64 47.26 -8.08
CA GLU A 90 -11.99 45.99 -7.43
C GLU A 90 -12.31 44.90 -8.46
N ALA A 91 -12.89 45.28 -9.61
CA ALA A 91 -13.15 44.37 -10.72
C ALA A 91 -11.83 43.93 -11.39
N GLU A 92 -10.90 44.85 -11.62
CA GLU A 92 -9.57 44.55 -12.16
C GLU A 92 -8.76 43.65 -11.21
N CYS A 93 -8.81 43.92 -9.90
CA CYS A 93 -8.17 43.06 -8.90
C CYS A 93 -8.81 41.67 -8.82
N ALA A 94 -10.13 41.56 -9.04
CA ALA A 94 -10.83 40.28 -9.10
C ALA A 94 -10.48 39.48 -10.38
N GLN A 95 -10.34 40.17 -11.51
CA GLN A 95 -9.91 39.60 -12.78
C GLN A 95 -8.47 39.08 -12.68
N LEU A 96 -7.53 39.89 -12.18
CA LEU A 96 -6.14 39.48 -11.98
C LEU A 96 -6.04 38.24 -11.06
N ARG A 97 -6.84 38.19 -9.99
CA ARG A 97 -6.92 37.00 -9.11
C ARG A 97 -7.52 35.79 -9.82
N ALA A 98 -8.48 35.98 -10.73
CA ALA A 98 -9.05 34.89 -11.52
C ALA A 98 -8.05 34.33 -12.52
N GLU A 99 -7.29 35.20 -13.19
CA GLU A 99 -6.21 34.83 -14.10
C GLU A 99 -5.09 34.08 -13.38
N GLN A 100 -4.66 34.57 -12.21
CA GLN A 100 -3.66 33.89 -11.38
C GLN A 100 -4.15 32.49 -10.94
N ARG A 101 -5.45 32.35 -10.61
CA ARG A 101 -6.04 31.02 -10.31
C ARG A 101 -6.05 30.11 -11.53
N GLN A 102 -6.38 30.61 -12.71
CA GLN A 102 -6.35 29.84 -13.95
C GLN A 102 -4.92 29.38 -14.27
N ARG A 103 -3.95 30.29 -14.22
CA ARG A 103 -2.53 29.97 -14.46
C ARG A 103 -1.99 28.93 -13.48
N LEU A 104 -2.35 29.03 -12.20
CA LEU A 104 -2.02 28.00 -11.20
C LEU A 104 -2.72 26.67 -11.47
N SER A 105 -3.97 26.69 -11.96
CA SER A 105 -4.69 25.47 -12.32
C SER A 105 -4.08 24.76 -13.53
N GLU A 106 -3.61 25.52 -14.52
CA GLU A 106 -2.94 25.00 -15.70
C GLU A 106 -1.60 24.38 -15.32
N LEU A 107 -0.77 25.10 -14.56
CA LEU A 107 0.52 24.59 -14.09
C LEU A 107 0.36 23.33 -13.23
N ARG A 108 -0.68 23.27 -12.39
CA ARG A 108 -1.02 22.07 -11.62
C ARG A 108 -1.41 20.90 -12.52
N ALA A 109 -2.20 21.15 -13.57
CA ALA A 109 -2.60 20.12 -14.52
C ALA A 109 -1.41 19.61 -15.36
N GLU A 110 -0.46 20.49 -15.70
CA GLU A 110 0.79 20.12 -16.36
C GLU A 110 1.66 19.23 -15.46
N LEU A 111 1.87 19.64 -14.20
CA LEU A 111 2.63 18.84 -13.25
C LEU A 111 2.00 17.46 -13.05
N GLU A 112 0.67 17.38 -12.95
CA GLU A 112 -0.03 16.10 -12.82
C GLU A 112 0.14 15.23 -14.07
N ARG A 113 0.17 15.82 -15.28
CA ARG A 113 0.48 15.07 -16.52
C ARG A 113 1.92 14.55 -16.51
N GLU A 114 2.88 15.36 -16.09
CA GLU A 114 4.28 14.94 -15.99
C GLU A 114 4.48 13.84 -14.95
N GLU A 115 3.86 13.96 -13.78
CA GLU A 115 3.88 12.93 -12.73
C GLU A 115 3.29 11.61 -13.24
N ARG A 116 2.14 11.66 -13.92
CA ARG A 116 1.53 10.47 -14.54
C ARG A 116 2.43 9.87 -15.62
N ALA A 117 3.06 10.70 -16.45
CA ALA A 117 4.00 10.23 -17.47
C ALA A 117 5.23 9.56 -16.86
N ALA A 118 5.79 10.13 -15.78
CA ALA A 118 6.90 9.55 -15.05
C ALA A 118 6.53 8.21 -14.39
N GLN A 119 5.36 8.14 -13.73
CA GLN A 119 4.84 6.89 -13.16
C GLN A 119 4.62 5.82 -14.22
N HIS A 120 4.06 6.21 -15.38
CA HIS A 120 3.87 5.30 -16.49
C HIS A 120 5.20 4.80 -17.06
N LYS A 121 6.18 5.68 -17.23
CA LYS A 121 7.54 5.33 -17.69
C LYS A 121 8.21 4.34 -16.73
N LEU A 122 8.10 4.56 -15.42
CA LEU A 122 8.63 3.63 -14.41
C LEU A 122 7.93 2.26 -14.50
N THR A 123 6.60 2.26 -14.65
CA THR A 123 5.82 1.03 -14.80
C THR A 123 6.21 0.27 -16.06
N LEU A 124 6.41 0.96 -17.19
CA LEU A 124 6.87 0.35 -18.43
C LEU A 124 8.28 -0.22 -18.29
N ALA A 125 9.21 0.52 -17.69
CA ALA A 125 10.57 0.03 -17.43
C ALA A 125 10.57 -1.23 -16.55
N SER A 126 9.73 -1.27 -15.52
CA SER A 126 9.57 -2.46 -14.67
C SER A 126 9.00 -3.66 -15.45
N LYS A 127 7.98 -3.43 -16.29
CA LYS A 127 7.44 -4.47 -17.18
C LYS A 127 8.48 -5.01 -18.15
N GLN A 128 9.26 -4.13 -18.78
CA GLN A 128 10.34 -4.51 -19.68
C GLN A 128 11.39 -5.35 -18.96
N ALA A 129 11.82 -4.95 -17.76
CA ALA A 129 12.78 -5.74 -16.98
C ALA A 129 12.23 -7.13 -16.61
N MET A 130 10.94 -7.23 -16.26
CA MET A 130 10.28 -8.52 -16.01
C MET A 130 10.20 -9.40 -17.26
N GLU A 131 9.90 -8.81 -18.43
CA GLU A 131 9.86 -9.52 -19.71
C GLU A 131 11.26 -10.02 -20.13
N GLU A 132 12.29 -9.20 -19.95
CA GLU A 132 13.68 -9.59 -20.20
C GLU A 132 14.12 -10.72 -19.26
N PHE A 133 13.79 -10.64 -17.97
CA PHE A 133 14.06 -11.71 -17.02
C PHE A 133 13.33 -13.00 -17.41
N LYS A 134 12.05 -12.91 -17.77
CA LYS A 134 11.27 -14.06 -18.24
C LYS A 134 11.90 -14.68 -19.48
N ARG A 135 12.30 -13.88 -20.47
CA ARG A 135 12.95 -14.35 -21.69
C ARG A 135 14.31 -15.02 -21.39
N HIS A 136 15.07 -14.48 -20.44
CA HIS A 136 16.31 -15.09 -19.99
C HIS A 136 16.06 -16.47 -19.36
N MET A 137 15.06 -16.56 -18.48
CA MET A 137 14.67 -17.82 -17.84
C MET A 137 14.17 -18.86 -18.85
N GLU A 138 13.35 -18.46 -19.82
CA GLU A 138 12.88 -19.33 -20.90
C GLU A 138 14.03 -19.82 -21.78
N SER A 139 14.95 -18.93 -22.17
CA SER A 139 16.13 -19.33 -22.95
C SER A 139 17.04 -20.28 -22.18
N LYS A 140 17.21 -20.07 -20.86
CA LYS A 140 17.96 -21.00 -20.01
C LYS A 140 17.29 -22.37 -19.96
N ALA A 141 15.97 -22.42 -19.76
CA ALA A 141 15.21 -23.66 -19.74
C ALA A 141 15.25 -24.39 -21.10
N GLU A 142 15.26 -23.65 -22.21
CA GLU A 142 15.40 -24.22 -23.55
C GLU A 142 16.77 -24.85 -23.75
N ARG A 143 17.85 -24.19 -23.34
CA ARG A 143 19.21 -24.78 -23.38
C ARG A 143 19.31 -26.04 -22.54
N GLU A 144 18.77 -26.03 -21.33
CA GLU A 144 18.74 -27.22 -20.48
C GLU A 144 17.95 -28.37 -21.14
N ARG A 145 16.82 -28.06 -21.79
CA ARG A 145 16.06 -29.07 -22.56
C ARG A 145 16.85 -29.58 -23.75
N GLU A 146 17.48 -28.71 -24.52
CA GLU A 146 18.32 -29.08 -25.67
C GLU A 146 19.49 -29.95 -25.25
N GLU A 147 20.15 -29.64 -24.13
CA GLU A 147 21.22 -30.45 -23.56
C GLU A 147 20.71 -31.86 -23.20
N VAL A 148 19.57 -31.96 -22.51
CA VAL A 148 18.95 -33.24 -22.18
C VAL A 148 18.61 -34.03 -23.45
N VAL A 149 18.00 -33.38 -24.44
CA VAL A 149 17.66 -34.03 -25.72
C VAL A 149 18.93 -34.48 -26.46
N ALA A 150 20.00 -33.69 -26.45
CA ALA A 150 21.26 -34.05 -27.08
C ALA A 150 21.92 -35.26 -26.39
N VAL A 151 21.86 -35.34 -25.06
CA VAL A 151 22.34 -36.50 -24.29
C VAL A 151 21.51 -37.73 -24.64
N GLN A 152 20.19 -37.63 -24.64
CA GLN A 152 19.29 -38.75 -25.01
C GLN A 152 19.55 -39.24 -26.43
N ARG A 153 19.77 -38.32 -27.38
CA ARG A 153 20.09 -38.66 -28.77
C ARG A 153 21.40 -39.42 -28.89
N LYS A 154 22.47 -38.97 -28.21
CA LYS A 154 23.75 -39.69 -28.21
C LYS A 154 23.63 -41.11 -27.64
N GLN A 155 22.87 -41.27 -26.56
CA GLN A 155 22.60 -42.59 -25.99
C GLN A 155 21.86 -43.51 -26.98
N LEU A 156 20.90 -42.96 -27.73
CA LEU A 156 20.20 -43.72 -28.77
C LEU A 156 21.15 -44.15 -29.89
N ASP A 157 21.97 -43.23 -30.40
CA ASP A 157 22.95 -43.52 -31.46
C ASP A 157 23.96 -44.61 -31.02
N GLU A 158 24.40 -44.60 -29.75
CA GLU A 158 25.27 -45.63 -29.17
C GLU A 158 24.58 -47.01 -29.12
N VAL A 159 23.33 -47.07 -28.69
CA VAL A 159 22.55 -48.32 -28.65
C VAL A 159 22.31 -48.85 -30.06
N GLU A 160 21.97 -48.00 -31.02
CA GLU A 160 21.79 -48.37 -32.42
C GLU A 160 23.09 -48.89 -33.04
N ALA A 161 24.22 -48.22 -32.79
CA ALA A 161 25.53 -48.67 -33.25
C ALA A 161 25.92 -50.03 -32.65
N ALA A 162 25.69 -50.23 -31.35
CA ALA A 162 25.93 -51.51 -30.69
C ALA A 162 25.04 -52.62 -31.25
N HIS A 163 23.76 -52.33 -31.51
CA HIS A 163 22.83 -53.28 -32.12
C HIS A 163 23.28 -53.66 -33.53
N LYS A 164 23.66 -52.68 -34.35
CA LYS A 164 24.16 -52.90 -35.71
C LYS A 164 25.43 -53.75 -35.70
N ALA A 165 26.40 -53.44 -34.84
CA ALA A 165 27.64 -54.21 -34.72
C ALA A 165 27.38 -55.67 -34.34
N ARG A 166 26.40 -55.92 -33.45
CA ARG A 166 25.98 -57.28 -33.08
C ARG A 166 25.38 -58.05 -34.26
N LEU A 167 24.55 -57.40 -35.07
CA LEU A 167 23.98 -58.01 -36.27
C LEU A 167 25.07 -58.34 -37.31
N ASP A 168 26.02 -57.44 -37.51
CA ASP A 168 27.13 -57.66 -38.45
C ASP A 168 28.04 -58.81 -37.99
N ALA A 169 28.32 -58.92 -36.69
CA ALA A 169 29.05 -60.06 -36.12
C ALA A 169 28.32 -61.40 -36.31
N LEU A 170 27.00 -61.43 -36.10
CA LEU A 170 26.19 -62.62 -36.35
C LEU A 170 26.20 -63.02 -37.83
N ARG A 171 26.16 -62.05 -38.75
CA ARG A 171 26.27 -62.32 -40.19
C ARG A 171 27.64 -62.89 -40.55
N ALA A 172 28.72 -62.36 -39.98
CA ALA A 172 30.07 -62.87 -40.22
C ALA A 172 30.22 -64.33 -39.76
N GLN A 173 29.68 -64.69 -38.60
CA GLN A 173 29.67 -66.07 -38.09
C GLN A 173 28.91 -67.07 -38.97
N GLN A 174 27.96 -66.61 -39.79
CA GLN A 174 27.23 -67.49 -40.70
C GLN A 174 27.90 -67.64 -42.08
N GLN A 175 28.98 -66.89 -42.35
CA GLN A 175 29.73 -66.95 -43.61
C GLN A 175 31.03 -67.76 -43.51
N GLU A 176 31.46 -68.13 -42.29
CA GLU A 176 32.50 -69.15 -42.02
C GLU A 176 31.88 -70.56 -41.94
#